data_AF-A0A673AV82-F1
#
_entry.id   AF-A0A673AV82-F1
#
_cell.length_a   1.000
_cell.length_b   1.000
_cell.length_c   1.000
_cell.angle_alpha   90.00
_cell.angle_beta   90.00
_cell.angle_gamma   90.00
#
_symmetry.space_group_name_H-M   'P 1'
#
loop_
_entity.id
_entity.type
_entity.pdbx_description
1 polymer ?
#
loop_
_entity_poly.entity_id
_entity_poly.type
_entity_poly.pdbx_seq_one_letter_code
_entity_poly.pdbx_strand_id
1 'polypeptide(L)'
;MVISPGTVCSVVALGVVGFLKNAWNKEPVILASCTIGLLGCVFKPFTVTLFFLNCLSNPVPVRDDGNMPDIPSHPCEPKGNNLEWLKKL
;
A
#
# COMPACT_ATOMS: atom_id res chain seq x y z
N MET A 1 2.43 -8.96 45.40
CA MET A 1 1.52 -8.14 44.57
C MET A 1 1.77 -8.51 43.12
N VAL A 2 1.10 -9.55 42.61
CA VAL A 2 1.31 -10.03 41.23
C VAL A 2 0.44 -9.17 40.32
N ILE A 3 1.06 -8.29 39.55
CA ILE A 3 0.35 -7.43 38.58
C ILE A 3 -0.07 -8.33 37.42
N SER A 4 -1.38 -8.56 37.28
CA SER A 4 -1.94 -9.40 36.23
C SER A 4 -1.68 -8.78 34.85
N PRO A 5 -1.40 -9.57 33.79
CA PRO A 5 -1.13 -9.05 32.44
C PRO A 5 -2.24 -8.13 31.89
N GLY A 6 -3.49 -8.27 32.35
CA GLY A 6 -4.59 -7.36 32.02
C GLY A 6 -4.45 -5.95 32.60
N THR A 7 -3.79 -5.80 33.75
CA THR A 7 -3.57 -4.51 34.41
C THR A 7 -2.45 -3.72 33.74
N VAL A 8 -1.37 -4.37 33.29
CA VAL A 8 -0.28 -3.70 32.55
C VAL A 8 -0.73 -3.18 31.19
N CYS A 9 -1.57 -3.93 30.47
CA CYS A 9 -2.13 -3.48 29.19
C CYS A 9 -3.05 -2.25 29.38
N SER A 10 -3.84 -2.26 30.47
CA SER A 10 -4.76 -1.16 30.78
C SER A 10 -4.05 0.14 31.20
N VAL A 11 -2.97 0.06 32.00
CA VAL A 11 -2.21 1.27 32.40
C VAL A 11 -1.38 1.86 31.27
N VAL A 12 -0.86 1.02 30.36
CA VAL A 12 -0.16 1.47 29.15
C VAL A 12 -1.14 2.17 28.21
N ALA A 13 -2.33 1.61 28.00
CA ALA A 13 -3.37 2.24 27.17
C ALA A 13 -3.79 3.61 27.71
N LEU A 14 -3.99 3.74 29.03
CA LEU A 14 -4.32 5.01 29.68
C LEU A 14 -3.18 6.04 29.58
N GLY A 15 -1.92 5.61 29.71
CA GLY A 15 -0.75 6.46 29.56
C GLY A 15 -0.57 7.01 28.13
N VAL A 16 -0.79 6.16 27.12
CA VAL A 16 -0.72 6.56 25.71
C VAL A 16 -1.80 7.57 25.36
N VAL A 17 -3.03 7.38 25.84
CA VAL A 17 -4.15 8.32 25.61
C VAL A 17 -3.88 9.68 26.28
N GLY A 18 -3.33 9.68 27.51
CA GLY A 18 -2.94 10.90 28.20
C GLY A 18 -1.83 11.68 27.48
N PHE A 19 -0.79 10.97 27.02
CA PHE A 19 0.30 11.57 26.24
C PHE A 19 -0.19 12.14 24.92
N LEU A 20 -1.08 11.43 24.21
CA LEU A 20 -1.62 11.86 22.92
C LEU A 20 -2.45 13.15 23.06
N LYS A 21 -3.29 13.26 24.09
CA LYS A 21 -4.04 14.51 24.39
C LYS A 21 -3.11 15.67 24.74
N ASN A 22 -2.05 15.41 25.51
CA ASN A 22 -1.07 16.44 25.85
C ASN A 22 -0.24 16.88 24.62
N ALA A 23 0.16 15.94 23.76
CA ALA A 23 0.88 16.22 22.52
C ALA A 23 0.02 16.99 21.50
N TRP A 24 -1.29 16.68 21.42
CA TRP A 24 -2.23 17.43 20.58
C TRP A 24 -2.40 18.88 21.05
N ASN A 25 -2.35 19.14 22.36
CA ASN A 25 -2.50 20.49 22.91
C ASN A 25 -1.22 21.33 22.82
N LYS A 26 -0.04 20.71 22.87
CA LYS A 26 1.24 21.43 22.79
C LYS A 26 1.74 21.60 21.35
N GLU A 27 1.70 20.52 20.56
CA GLU A 27 2.33 20.46 19.25
C GLU A 27 1.42 19.71 18.25
N PRO A 28 0.24 20.26 17.91
CA PRO A 28 -0.74 19.59 17.06
C PRO A 28 -0.19 19.28 15.67
N VAL A 29 0.69 20.13 15.14
CA VAL A 29 1.25 20.00 13.78
C VAL A 29 2.15 18.77 13.66
N ILE A 30 3.00 18.51 14.67
CA ILE A 30 3.93 17.38 14.65
C ILE A 30 3.18 16.06 14.81
N LEU A 31 2.15 16.06 15.66
CA LEU A 31 1.31 14.87 15.84
C LEU A 31 0.52 14.56 14.56
N ALA A 32 -0.05 15.57 13.91
CA ALA A 32 -0.75 15.41 12.63
C ALA A 32 0.18 14.93 11.51
N SER A 33 1.41 15.46 11.39
CA SER A 33 2.33 15.00 10.35
C SER A 33 2.78 13.56 10.55
N CYS A 34 3.01 13.16 11.81
CA CYS A 34 3.35 11.78 12.15
C CYS A 34 2.19 10.81 11.84
N THR A 35 0.95 11.16 12.21
CA THR A 35 -0.21 10.30 11.94
C THR A 35 -0.49 10.16 10.45
N ILE A 36 -0.40 11.25 9.68
CA ILE A 36 -0.59 11.20 8.22
C ILE A 36 0.53 10.40 7.55
N GLY A 37 1.79 10.55 8.01
CA GLY A 37 2.92 9.75 7.51
C GLY A 37 2.73 8.25 7.76
N LEU A 38 2.30 7.88 8.97
CA LEU A 38 1.98 6.49 9.30
C LEU A 38 0.80 5.95 8.48
N LEU A 39 -0.25 6.76 8.28
CA LEU A 39 -1.38 6.41 7.43
C LEU A 39 -0.90 6.14 6.00
N GLY A 40 -0.12 7.04 5.40
CA GLY A 40 0.42 6.89 4.06
C GLY A 40 1.27 5.61 3.89
N CYS A 41 2.05 5.23 4.91
CA CYS A 41 2.82 3.98 4.91
C CYS A 41 1.93 2.73 4.90
N VAL A 42 0.80 2.75 5.61
CA VAL A 42 -0.15 1.63 5.66
C VAL A 42 -0.93 1.48 4.36
N PHE A 43 -1.25 2.59 3.67
CA PHE A 43 -1.99 2.59 2.40
C PHE A 43 -1.14 2.32 1.14
N LYS A 44 0.15 1.98 1.31
CA LYS A 44 1.09 1.66 0.24
C LYS A 44 0.67 0.59 -0.79
N PRO A 45 -0.12 -0.46 -0.49
CA PRO A 45 -0.51 -1.43 -1.52
C PRO A 45 -1.37 -0.81 -2.65
N PHE A 46 -2.10 0.27 -2.38
CA PHE A 46 -2.93 0.93 -3.40
C PHE A 46 -2.09 1.69 -4.45
N THR A 47 -0.95 2.24 -4.05
CA THR A 47 -0.06 2.99 -4.95
C THR A 47 0.56 2.11 -6.04
N VAL A 48 0.78 0.82 -5.77
CA VAL A 48 1.32 -0.13 -6.74
C VAL A 48 0.34 -0.35 -7.90
N THR A 49 -0.96 -0.46 -7.62
CA THR A 49 -2.02 -0.54 -8.65
C THR A 49 -2.06 0.70 -9.54
N LEU A 50 -1.92 1.89 -8.95
CA LEU A 50 -1.89 3.15 -9.70
C LEU A 50 -0.69 3.25 -10.65
N PHE A 51 0.46 2.72 -10.25
CA PHE A 51 1.65 2.69 -11.11
C PHE A 51 1.44 1.82 -12.36
N PHE A 52 0.84 0.64 -12.22
CA PHE A 52 0.56 -0.24 -13.36
C PHE A 52 -0.43 0.36 -14.37
N LEU A 53 -1.32 1.25 -13.94
CA LEU A 53 -2.23 1.98 -14.83
C LEU A 53 -1.52 3.03 -15.70
N ASN A 54 -0.35 3.53 -15.28
CA ASN A 54 0.34 4.61 -15.98
C ASN A 54 1.34 4.12 -17.05
N CYS A 55 1.65 2.83 -17.11
CA CYS A 55 2.58 2.23 -18.08
C CYS A 55 2.05 2.13 -19.53
N LEU A 56 1.16 3.03 -19.99
CA LEU A 56 0.69 3.07 -21.38
C LEU A 56 1.68 3.82 -22.29
N SER A 57 2.87 3.26 -22.50
CA SER A 57 3.68 3.59 -23.66
C SER A 57 3.29 2.66 -24.82
N ASN A 58 3.04 3.22 -26.01
CA ASN A 58 2.58 2.48 -27.20
C ASN A 58 3.50 1.27 -27.47
N PRO A 59 3.00 0.03 -27.38
CA PRO A 59 3.84 -1.14 -27.54
C PRO A 59 4.26 -1.27 -29.00
N VAL A 60 5.55 -1.06 -29.27
CA VAL A 60 6.14 -1.34 -30.58
C VAL A 60 6.21 -2.87 -30.73
N PRO A 61 5.64 -3.48 -31.79
CA PRO A 61 5.72 -4.91 -32.01
C PRO A 61 7.17 -5.38 -32.13
N VAL A 62 7.52 -6.41 -31.36
CA VAL A 62 8.84 -7.04 -31.42
C VAL A 62 8.95 -7.83 -32.73
N ARG A 63 10.13 -7.80 -33.35
CA ARG A 63 10.42 -8.61 -34.54
C ARG A 63 10.50 -10.08 -34.12
N ASP A 64 9.78 -10.96 -34.81
CA ASP A 64 9.72 -12.37 -34.43
C ASP A 64 10.99 -13.13 -34.90
N ASP A 65 11.75 -13.67 -33.95
CA ASP A 65 12.93 -14.53 -34.20
C ASP A 65 12.58 -16.04 -34.14
N GLY A 66 11.31 -16.41 -34.03
CA GLY A 66 10.84 -17.81 -34.02
C GLY A 66 11.05 -18.57 -32.71
N ASN A 67 11.66 -17.94 -31.70
CA ASN A 67 11.87 -18.50 -30.36
C ASN A 67 11.47 -17.51 -29.25
N MET A 68 10.23 -17.03 -29.28
CA MET A 68 9.68 -16.12 -28.25
C MET A 68 8.40 -16.71 -27.65
N PRO A 69 8.50 -17.72 -26.76
CA PRO A 69 7.36 -18.40 -26.16
C PRO A 69 6.62 -17.57 -25.10
N ASP A 70 6.98 -16.31 -24.89
CA ASP A 70 6.42 -15.35 -23.94
C ASP A 70 5.68 -14.18 -24.61
N ILE A 71 5.96 -13.89 -25.88
CA ILE A 71 5.34 -12.79 -26.63
C ILE A 71 4.07 -13.31 -27.35
N PRO A 72 2.92 -12.63 -27.24
CA PRO A 72 1.72 -12.97 -27.99
C PRO A 72 1.82 -12.52 -29.44
N SER A 73 1.33 -13.36 -30.36
CA SER A 73 1.25 -13.02 -31.80
C SER A 73 -0.02 -12.23 -32.13
N HIS A 74 -1.03 -12.32 -31.26
CA HIS A 74 -2.31 -11.64 -31.45
C HIS A 74 -2.86 -11.09 -30.13
N PRO A 75 -3.51 -9.90 -30.11
CA PRO A 75 -4.01 -9.27 -28.88
C PRO A 75 -5.06 -10.08 -28.09
N CYS A 76 -5.77 -11.00 -28.76
CA CYS A 76 -6.75 -11.87 -28.10
C CYS A 76 -6.15 -13.17 -27.54
N GLU A 77 -4.84 -13.39 -27.65
CA GLU A 77 -4.21 -14.56 -27.04
C GLU A 77 -4.18 -14.42 -25.51
N PRO A 78 -4.32 -15.52 -24.75
CA PRO A 78 -4.28 -15.50 -23.29
C PRO A 78 -2.87 -15.23 -22.71
N LYS A 79 -1.94 -14.81 -23.56
CA LYS A 79 -0.51 -14.73 -23.31
C LYS A 79 -0.11 -13.27 -23.14
N GLY A 80 0.53 -12.95 -22.03
CA GLY A 80 0.90 -11.58 -21.65
C GLY A 80 0.12 -11.05 -20.44
N ASN A 81 0.30 -9.77 -20.13
CA ASN A 81 -0.33 -9.15 -18.96
C ASN A 81 -1.82 -8.87 -19.20
N ASN A 82 -2.70 -9.69 -18.61
CA ASN A 82 -4.14 -9.45 -18.62
C ASN A 82 -4.57 -8.49 -17.50
N LEU A 83 -5.53 -7.63 -17.81
CA LEU A 83 -6.13 -6.64 -16.92
C LEU A 83 -7.29 -7.23 -16.09
N GLU A 84 -7.38 -8.55 -15.94
CA GLU A 84 -8.45 -9.23 -15.21
C GLU A 84 -8.45 -8.93 -13.70
N TRP A 85 -7.29 -8.63 -13.13
CA TRP A 85 -7.16 -8.11 -11.77
C TRP A 85 -7.78 -6.70 -11.64
N LEU A 86 -7.65 -5.86 -12.67
CA LEU A 86 -8.26 -4.52 -12.71
C LEU A 86 -9.78 -4.60 -12.92
N LYS A 87 -10.26 -5.58 -13.69
CA LYS A 87 -11.71 -5.82 -13.88
C LYS A 87 -12.43 -6.34 -12.64
N LYS A 88 -11.68 -6.89 -11.67
CA LYS A 88 -12.20 -7.46 -10.41
C LYS A 88 -12.10 -6.49 -9.22
N LEU A 89 -11.47 -5.34 -9.42
CA LEU A 89 -11.36 -4.24 -8.46
C LEU A 89 -12.67 -3.46 -8.38
#